data_AF-A0A850T4Y1-F1
#
_entry.id   AF-A0A850T4Y1-F1
#
_cell.length_a   1.000
_cell.length_b   1.000
_cell.length_c   1.000
_cell.angle_alpha   90.00
_cell.angle_beta   90.00
_cell.angle_gamma   90.00
#
_symmetry.space_group_name_H-M   'P 1'
#
loop_
_entity.id
_entity.type
_entity.pdbx_description
1 polymer ?
#
loop_
_entity_poly.entity_id
_entity_poly.type
_entity_poly.pdbx_seq_one_letter_code
_entity_poly.pdbx_strand_id
1 'polypeptide(L)' 'MNKKHIKNIRRIITKQLKKNYPDWKRLTKATKKEVTKKVMNEVVGDYDYSQELDMPIEELIGIESQEPSDGIRSVL' A
#
# COMPACT_ATOMS: atom_id res chain seq x y z
N MET A 1 -12.79 7.56 -10.88
CA MET A 1 -11.92 6.44 -10.44
C MET A 1 -12.56 5.72 -9.25
N ASN A 2 -12.82 4.41 -9.36
CA ASN A 2 -13.46 3.62 -8.30
C ASN A 2 -12.56 3.55 -7.04
N LYS A 3 -13.18 3.55 -5.84
CA LYS A 3 -12.49 3.41 -4.54
C LYS A 3 -11.60 2.16 -4.48
N LYS A 4 -11.98 1.06 -5.13
CA LYS A 4 -11.17 -0.17 -5.19
C LYS A 4 -9.82 0.06 -5.91
N HIS A 5 -9.80 0.73 -7.06
CA HIS A 5 -8.53 1.01 -7.75
C HIS A 5 -7.63 1.97 -6.97
N ILE A 6 -8.20 2.98 -6.29
CA ILE A 6 -7.40 3.87 -5.41
C ILE A 6 -6.68 3.04 -4.34
N LYS A 7 -7.38 2.10 -3.72
CA LYS A 7 -6.81 1.21 -2.69
C LYS A 7 -5.75 0.29 -3.29
N ASN A 8 -6.01 -0.30 -4.46
CA ASN A 8 -5.04 -1.18 -5.12
C ASN A 8 -3.76 -0.43 -5.53
N ILE A 9 -3.88 0.77 -6.11
CA ILE A 9 -2.72 1.62 -6.43
C ILE A 9 -1.89 1.91 -5.17
N ARG A 10 -2.53 2.26 -4.05
CA ARG A 10 -1.84 2.46 -2.77
C ARG A 10 -1.15 1.18 -2.28
N ARG A 11 -1.78 0.01 -2.44
CA ARG A 11 -1.21 -1.30 -2.11
C ARG A 11 0.07 -1.54 -2.93
N ILE A 12 0.01 -1.33 -4.25
CA ILE A 12 1.15 -1.52 -5.16
C ILE A 12 2.30 -0.57 -4.80
N ILE A 13 2.01 0.72 -4.60
CA ILE A 13 3.02 1.72 -4.17
C ILE A 13 3.69 1.27 -2.87
N THR A 14 2.91 0.83 -1.87
CA THR A 14 3.45 0.40 -0.58
C THR A 14 4.32 -0.85 -0.73
N LYS A 15 3.93 -1.81 -1.57
CA LYS A 15 4.72 -3.01 -1.87
C LYS A 15 6.05 -2.63 -2.54
N GLN A 16 6.04 -1.76 -3.54
CA GLN A 16 7.25 -1.30 -4.22
C GLN A 16 8.18 -0.53 -3.27
N LEU A 17 7.62 0.36 -2.43
CA LEU A 17 8.42 1.12 -1.45
C LEU A 17 9.10 0.20 -0.43
N LYS A 18 8.39 -0.77 0.14
CA LYS A 18 8.96 -1.74 1.08
C LYS A 18 10.07 -2.59 0.44
N LYS A 19 9.90 -2.99 -0.82
CA LYS A 19 10.87 -3.81 -1.56
C LYS A 19 12.13 -3.02 -1.92
N ASN A 20 11.97 -1.81 -2.45
CA ASN A 20 13.07 -1.04 -3.04
C ASN A 20 13.77 -0.11 -2.05
N TYR A 21 13.11 0.22 -0.92
CA TYR A 21 13.64 1.14 0.09
C TYR A 21 13.53 0.54 1.51
N PRO A 22 14.25 -0.56 1.80
CA PRO A 22 14.19 -1.23 3.12
C PRO A 22 14.64 -0.29 4.27
N ASP A 23 15.57 0.62 3.98
CA ASP A 23 16.09 1.62 4.91
C ASP A 23 15.22 2.90 4.99
N TRP A 24 13.91 2.79 4.76
CA TRP A 24 12.99 3.93 4.73
C TRP A 24 13.14 4.86 5.94
N LYS A 25 13.38 4.30 7.13
CA LYS A 25 13.55 5.08 8.37
C LYS A 25 14.75 6.04 8.31
N ARG A 26 15.81 5.69 7.59
CA ARG A 26 17.06 6.46 7.46
C ARG A 26 16.96 7.58 6.42
N LEU A 27 15.95 7.57 5.56
CA LEU A 27 15.75 8.60 4.54
C LEU A 27 15.21 9.91 5.13
N THR A 28 15.69 11.03 4.60
CA THR A 28 15.18 12.36 4.94
C THR A 28 13.73 12.55 4.45
N LYS A 29 13.01 13.51 5.02
CA LYS A 29 11.64 13.84 4.60
C LYS A 29 11.57 14.26 3.13
N ALA A 30 12.57 14.98 2.63
CA ALA A 30 12.64 15.42 1.24
C ALA A 30 12.80 14.22 0.30
N THR A 31 13.77 13.34 0.58
CA THR A 31 14.01 12.12 -0.20
C THR A 31 12.79 11.20 -0.19
N LYS A 32 12.13 11.01 0.96
CA LYS A 32 10.88 10.24 1.07
C LYS A 32 9.80 10.78 0.13
N LYS A 33 9.61 12.11 0.10
CA LYS A 33 8.61 12.75 -0.76
C LYS A 33 8.92 12.54 -2.25
N GLU A 34 10.17 12.70 -2.64
CA GLU A 34 10.62 12.51 -4.02
C GLU A 34 10.45 11.06 -4.47
N VAL A 35 10.93 10.11 -3.67
CA VAL A 35 10.80 8.67 -3.94
C VAL A 35 9.34 8.27 -4.03
N THR A 36 8.50 8.70 -3.09
CA THR A 36 7.06 8.40 -3.12
C THR A 36 6.41 8.95 -4.38
N LYS A 37 6.76 10.17 -4.79
CA LYS A 37 6.21 10.80 -6.02
C LYS A 37 6.65 10.04 -7.27
N LYS A 38 7.92 9.63 -7.34
CA LYS A 38 8.45 8.84 -8.47
C LYS A 38 7.71 7.51 -8.60
N VAL A 39 7.64 6.75 -7.50
CA VAL A 39 6.94 5.45 -7.46
C VAL A 39 5.45 5.61 -7.77
N MET A 40 4.80 6.66 -7.25
CA MET A 40 3.40 6.95 -7.56
C MET A 40 3.18 7.21 -9.06
N ASN A 41 4.03 8.01 -9.69
CA ASN A 41 3.91 8.33 -11.11
C ASN A 41 4.11 7.08 -11.98
N GLU A 42 5.09 6.25 -11.66
CA GLU A 42 5.35 4.98 -12.34
C GLU A 42 4.14 4.05 -12.22
N VAL A 43 3.66 3.80 -11.00
CA VAL A 43 2.51 2.93 -10.77
C VAL A 43 1.27 3.45 -11.49
N VAL A 44 0.98 4.76 -11.45
CA VAL A 44 -0.20 5.33 -12.11
C VAL A 44 -0.08 5.27 -13.64
N GLY A 45 1.13 5.43 -14.19
CA GLY A 45 1.39 5.34 -15.63
C GLY A 45 1.16 3.94 -16.19
N ASP A 46 1.52 2.91 -15.42
CA ASP A 46 1.42 1.51 -15.84
C ASP A 46 0.14 0.81 -15.35
N TYR A 47 -0.74 1.52 -14.62
CA TYR A 47 -1.93 0.92 -14.02
C TYR A 47 -3.05 0.72 -15.04
N ASP A 48 -3.46 -0.53 -15.24
CA ASP A 48 -4.67 -0.85 -16.01
C ASP A 48 -5.93 -0.55 -15.18
N TYR A 49 -6.69 0.49 -15.56
CA TYR A 49 -7.95 0.84 -14.92
C TYR A 49 -9.13 -0.07 -15.33
N SER A 50 -8.95 -0.90 -16.35
CA SER A 50 -9.97 -1.84 -16.83
C SER A 50 -9.97 -3.14 -16.04
N GLN A 51 -8.93 -3.39 -15.24
CA GLN A 51 -8.81 -4.62 -14.44
C GLN A 51 -9.94 -4.75 -13.41
N GLU A 52 -10.58 -5.92 -13.34
CA GLU A 52 -11.53 -6.20 -12.27
C GLU A 52 -10.78 -6.54 -10.97
N LEU A 53 -11.20 -5.90 -9.87
CA LEU A 53 -10.64 -6.13 -8.54
C LEU A 53 -11.61 -6.95 -7.70
N ASP A 54 -11.51 -8.27 -7.85
CA ASP A 54 -12.26 -9.28 -7.07
C ASP A 54 -11.62 -9.57 -5.69
N MET A 55 -10.50 -8.92 -5.41
CA MET A 55 -9.80 -9.09 -4.14
C MET A 55 -10.61 -8.54 -2.94
N PRO A 56 -10.54 -9.21 -1.78
CA PRO A 56 -11.20 -8.78 -0.55
C PRO A 56 -10.70 -7.41 -0.09
N ILE A 57 -11.54 -6.69 0.68
CA ILE A 57 -11.23 -5.33 1.14
C ILE A 57 -10.01 -5.32 2.06
N GLU A 58 -9.83 -6.39 2.82
CA GLU A 58 -8.76 -6.64 3.77
C GLU A 58 -7.40 -6.63 3.05
N GLU A 59 -7.32 -7.31 1.91
CA GLU A 59 -6.15 -7.30 1.04
C GLU A 59 -5.91 -5.93 0.37
N LEU A 60 -6.99 -5.22 0.03
CA LEU A 60 -6.90 -3.88 -0.57
C LEU A 60 -6.33 -2.85 0.41
N ILE A 61 -6.49 -3.06 1.71
CA ILE A 61 -6.04 -2.12 2.75
C ILE A 61 -4.81 -2.61 3.51
N GLY A 62 -4.28 -3.80 3.19
CA GLY A 62 -3.04 -4.29 3.78
C GLY A 62 -3.22 -4.85 5.19
N ILE A 63 -4.42 -5.31 5.55
CA ILE A 63 -4.74 -5.88 6.87
C ILE A 63 -5.00 -7.38 6.82
N GLU A 64 -4.74 -8.03 5.69
CA GLU A 64 -4.94 -9.47 5.49
C GLU A 64 -4.21 -10.36 6.50
N SER A 65 -3.21 -9.82 7.21
CA SER A 65 -2.41 -10.52 8.23
C SER A 65 -2.48 -9.86 9.60
N GLN A 66 -3.48 -9.00 9.85
CA GLN A 66 -3.69 -8.48 11.19
C GLN A 66 -4.35 -9.54 12.07
N GLU A 67 -3.58 -10.12 12.97
CA GLU A 67 -4.10 -10.92 14.08
C GLU A 67 -4.21 -10.03 15.33
N PRO A 68 -5.23 -10.23 16.19
CA PRO A 68 -5.26 -9.61 17.50
C PRO A 68 -3.97 -9.97 18.25
N SER A 69 -3.20 -8.98 18.68
CA SER A 69 -2.06 -9.25 19.56
C SER A 69 -2.56 -9.61 20.96
N ASP A 70 -1.78 -10.36 21.74
CA ASP A 70 -2.10 -10.84 23.10
C ASP A 70 -2.63 -9.75 24.08
N GLY A 71 -2.43 -8.46 23.76
CA GLY A 71 -2.96 -7.34 24.53
C GLY A 71 -4.42 -6.96 24.25
N ILE A 72 -5.05 -7.48 23.20
CA ILE A 72 -6.45 -7.21 22.85
C ILE A 72 -7.34 -8.30 23.46
N ARG A 73 -7.89 -8.05 24.66
CA ARG A 73 -8.93 -8.90 25.23
C ARG A 73 -10.22 -8.73 24.43
N SER A 74 -10.65 -9.80 23.75
CA SER A 74 -12.03 -9.91 23.27
C SER A 74 -12.97 -9.90 24.47
N VAL A 75 -13.90 -8.96 24.53
CA VAL A 75 -14.99 -8.98 25.50
C VAL A 75 -15.97 -10.04 25.00
N LEU A 76 -15.85 -11.26 25.53
CA LEU A 76 -16.91 -12.27 25.49
C LEU A 76 -18.01 -11.90 26.47
#